data_AF-A0A2E1EC91-F1
#
_entry.id   AF-A0A2E1EC91-F1
#
_cell.length_a   1.000
_cell.length_b   1.000
_cell.length_c   1.000
_cell.angle_alpha   90.00
_cell.angle_beta   90.00
_cell.angle_gamma   90.00
#
_symmetry.space_group_name_H-M   'P 1'
#
loop_
_entity.id
_entity.type
_entity.pdbx_description
1 polymer ?
#
loop_
_entity_poly.entity_id
_entity_poly.type
_entity_poly.pdbx_seq_one_letter_code
_entity_poly.pdbx_strand_id
1 'polypeptide(L)' 'MSAPAAVPLASEPTPEGEQTLVPGVRPISQRERIEARMVAPLTPRVPQKPLNVGLFDEDARNQLDLF' A
#
# COMPACT_ATOMS: atom_id res chain seq x y z
N MET A 1 7.13 -30.46 -34.91
CA MET A 1 7.27 -29.07 -34.44
C MET A 1 8.09 -29.10 -33.16
N SER A 2 9.23 -28.40 -33.12
CA SER A 2 10.07 -28.33 -31.91
C SER A 2 9.40 -27.42 -30.89
N ALA A 3 9.36 -27.84 -29.62
CA ALA A 3 8.93 -26.98 -28.53
C ALA A 3 9.86 -25.77 -28.42
N PRO A 4 9.35 -24.57 -28.09
CA PRO A 4 10.19 -23.41 -27.84
C PRO A 4 11.11 -23.67 -26.63
N ALA A 5 12.35 -23.22 -26.72
CA ALA A 5 13.31 -23.33 -25.61
C ALA A 5 12.80 -22.54 -24.40
N ALA A 6 12.90 -23.14 -23.20
CA ALA A 6 12.50 -22.49 -21.96
C ALA A 6 13.34 -21.23 -21.70
N VAL A 7 12.69 -20.08 -21.52
CA VAL A 7 13.38 -18.85 -21.11
C VAL A 7 13.86 -19.04 -19.67
N PRO A 8 15.15 -18.82 -19.36
CA PRO A 8 15.63 -18.92 -18.00
C PRO A 8 14.94 -17.84 -17.14
N LEU A 9 14.29 -18.28 -16.08
CA LEU A 9 13.62 -17.38 -15.14
C LEU A 9 14.69 -16.73 -14.25
N ALA A 10 14.54 -15.43 -13.99
CA ALA A 10 15.39 -14.75 -13.03
C ALA A 10 15.17 -15.32 -11.63
N SER A 11 16.21 -15.43 -10.81
CA SER A 11 16.12 -15.90 -9.42
C SER A 11 16.78 -14.92 -8.46
N GLU A 12 16.39 -15.00 -7.18
CA GLU A 12 17.02 -14.26 -6.09
C GLU A 12 17.20 -15.15 -4.85
N PRO A 13 18.26 -14.92 -4.05
CA PRO A 13 18.45 -15.59 -2.78
C PRO A 13 17.49 -15.03 -1.73
N THR A 14 16.84 -15.93 -1.00
CA THR A 14 15.93 -15.62 0.11
C THR A 14 16.31 -16.46 1.34
N PRO A 15 15.82 -16.13 2.55
CA PRO A 15 16.00 -16.98 3.73
C PRO A 15 15.52 -18.42 3.55
N GLU A 16 14.57 -18.65 2.64
CA GLU A 16 14.01 -19.95 2.29
C GLU A 16 14.79 -20.67 1.17
N GLY A 17 15.81 -20.03 0.59
CA GLY A 17 16.65 -20.55 -0.51
C GLY A 17 16.60 -19.70 -1.78
N GLU A 18 17.11 -20.26 -2.89
CA GLU A 18 16.97 -19.63 -4.23
C GLU A 18 15.52 -19.69 -4.68
N GLN A 19 14.91 -18.52 -4.89
CA GLN A 19 13.53 -18.40 -5.36
C GLN A 19 13.47 -17.76 -6.73
N THR A 20 12.53 -18.22 -7.56
CA THR A 20 12.36 -17.72 -8.91
C THR A 20 11.41 -16.52 -8.94
N LEU A 21 11.77 -15.49 -9.70
CA LEU A 21 10.94 -14.31 -9.91
C LEU A 21 9.81 -14.60 -10.91
N VAL A 22 8.64 -14.05 -10.62
CA VAL A 22 7.49 -14.15 -11.52
C VAL A 22 7.71 -13.21 -12.72
N PRO A 23 7.66 -13.70 -13.97
CA PRO A 23 7.83 -12.87 -15.15
C PRO A 23 6.84 -11.71 -15.21
N GLY A 24 7.33 -10.52 -15.55
CA GLY A 24 6.51 -9.31 -15.64
C GLY A 24 6.17 -8.65 -14.30
N VAL A 25 6.54 -9.27 -13.17
CA VAL A 25 6.34 -8.69 -11.84
C VAL A 25 7.67 -8.15 -11.32
N ARG A 26 7.71 -6.85 -11.02
CA ARG A 26 8.89 -6.21 -10.42
C ARG A 26 8.96 -6.55 -8.92
N PRO A 27 10.06 -7.12 -8.42
CA PRO A 27 10.23 -7.37 -6.99
C PRO A 27 10.25 -6.06 -6.19
N ILE A 28 9.72 -6.12 -4.96
CA ILE A 28 9.76 -5.01 -4.02
C ILE A 28 11.10 -5.04 -3.28
N SER A 29 11.91 -4.01 -3.50
CA SER A 29 13.22 -3.84 -2.89
C SER A 29 13.14 -3.56 -1.38
N GLN A 30 14.24 -3.81 -0.67
CA GLN A 30 14.33 -3.50 0.77
C GLN A 30 14.09 -2.01 1.06
N ARG A 31 14.58 -1.12 0.19
CA ARG A 31 14.37 0.33 0.30
C ARG A 31 12.87 0.66 0.29
N GLU A 32 12.14 0.15 -0.70
CA GLU A 32 10.69 0.39 -0.83
C GLU A 32 9.92 -0.14 0.39
N ARG A 33 10.32 -1.30 0.94
CA ARG A 33 9.72 -1.84 2.16
C ARG A 33 9.93 -0.91 3.36
N ILE A 34 11.11 -0.31 3.49
CA ILE A 34 11.42 0.63 4.57
C ILE A 34 10.63 1.92 4.40
N GLU A 35 10.62 2.51 3.21
CA GLU A 35 9.86 3.72 2.90
C GLU A 35 8.37 3.53 3.18
N ALA A 36 7.78 2.39 2.78
CA ALA A 36 6.39 2.06 3.08
C ALA A 36 6.13 1.98 4.60
N ARG A 37 7.04 1.37 5.37
CA ARG A 37 6.92 1.29 6.84
C ARG A 37 7.06 2.65 7.53
N MET A 38 7.85 3.56 6.97
CA MET A 38 7.99 4.92 7.50
C MET A 38 6.73 5.75 7.31
N VAL A 39 6.03 5.56 6.18
CA VAL A 39 4.79 6.30 5.86
C VAL A 39 3.56 5.69 6.54
N ALA A 40 3.57 4.39 6.82
CA ALA A 40 2.42 3.66 7.38
C ALA A 40 1.78 4.28 8.65
N PRO A 41 2.52 4.86 9.61
CA PRO A 41 1.93 5.52 10.77
C PRO A 41 1.16 6.81 10.44
N LEU A 42 1.51 7.47 9.34
CA LEU A 42 0.88 8.72 8.88
C LEU A 42 -0.41 8.45 8.09
N THR A 43 -0.56 7.24 7.57
CA THR A 43 -1.76 6.84 6.84
C THR A 43 -2.89 6.42 7.78
N PRO A 44 -4.13 6.88 7.54
CA PRO A 44 -5.27 6.49 8.35
C PRO A 44 -5.59 5.01 8.17
N ARG A 45 -5.88 4.30 9.28
CA ARG A 45 -6.24 2.87 9.26
C ARG A 45 -7.72 2.63 8.98
N VAL A 46 -8.53 3.67 9.16
CA VAL A 46 -9.98 3.68 8.94
C VAL A 46 -10.33 5.00 8.24
N PRO A 47 -11.44 5.07 7.49
CA PRO A 47 -11.92 6.33 6.93
C PRO A 47 -12.01 7.41 8.02
N GLN A 48 -11.31 8.53 7.82
CA GLN A 48 -11.36 9.67 8.73
C GLN A 48 -12.58 10.53 8.39
N LYS A 49 -13.28 11.00 9.42
CA LYS A 49 -14.36 11.98 9.23
C LYS A 49 -13.77 13.34 8.83
N PRO A 50 -14.53 14.19 8.12
CA PRO A 50 -14.17 15.58 7.90
C PRO A 50 -13.85 16.31 9.22
N LEU A 51 -12.93 17.27 9.19
CA LEU A 51 -12.41 17.96 10.39
C LEU A 51 -13.49 18.72 11.19
N ASN A 52 -14.53 19.16 10.49
CA ASN A 52 -15.70 19.86 11.03
C ASN A 52 -16.69 18.93 11.76
N VAL A 53 -16.54 17.60 11.64
CA VAL A 53 -17.41 16.60 12.27
C VAL A 53 -16.69 15.94 13.43
N GLY A 54 -17.06 16.27 14.67
CA GLY A 54 -16.39 15.70 15.85
C GLY A 54 -16.65 16.44 17.15
N LEU A 55 -15.62 16.54 18.01
CA LEU A 55 -15.74 17.04 19.38
C LEU A 55 -16.34 18.45 19.48
N PHE A 56 -16.07 19.30 18.47
CA PHE A 56 -16.56 20.68 18.46
C PHE A 56 -17.78 20.87 17.56
N ASP A 57 -18.09 19.89 16.71
CA ASP A 57 -19.19 19.85 15.72
C ASP A 57 -19.70 21.25 15.33
N GLU A 58 -18.78 22.08 14.80
CA GLU A 58 -19.05 23.51 14.57
C GLU A 58 -20.19 23.68 13.55
N ASP A 59 -20.34 22.73 12.63
CA ASP A 59 -21.43 22.71 11.66
C ASP A 59 -22.77 22.35 12.31
N ALA A 60 -22.83 21.40 13.26
CA ALA A 60 -24.07 21.16 14.01
C ALA A 60 -24.48 22.35 14.89
N ARG A 61 -23.50 23.12 15.40
CA ARG A 61 -23.79 24.37 16.13
C ARG A 61 -24.31 25.49 15.22
N ASN A 62 -23.94 25.46 13.94
CA ASN A 62 -24.43 26.40 12.93
C ASN A 62 -25.80 26.02 12.33
N GLN A 63 -26.42 24.90 12.77
CA GLN A 63 -27.76 24.48 12.31
C GLN A 63 -28.93 25.25 12.97
N LEU A 64 -28.70 26.43 13.56
CA LEU A 64 -29.77 27.19 14.22
C LEU A 64 -30.52 28.19 13.33
N ASP A 65 -30.11 28.41 12.08
CA ASP A 65 -30.90 29.22 11.14
C ASP A 65 -31.76 28.31 10.25
N LEU A 66 -32.91 27.91 10.79
CA LEU A 66 -33.98 27.40 9.95
C LEU A 66 -35.36 27.97 10.30
N PHE A 67 -35.45 29.20 10.82
CA PHE A 67 -36.64 30.08 10.72
C PHE A 67 -36.24 31.54 10.86
#